data_AF-A0A7W0K041-F1
#
_entry.id   AF-A0A7W0K041-F1
#
_cell.length_a   1.000
_cell.length_b   1.000
_cell.length_c   1.000
_cell.angle_alpha   90.00
_cell.angle_beta   90.00
_cell.angle_gamma   90.00
#
_symmetry.space_group_name_H-M   'P 1'
#
loop_
_entity.id
_entity.type
_entity.pdbx_description
1 polymer ?
#
loop_
_entity_poly.entity_id
_entity_poly.type
_entity_poly.pdbx_seq_one_letter_code
_entity_poly.pdbx_strand_id
1 'polypeptide(L)'
;MRKHRHEQLGGALAAIEQIGRELADDTLARPVGGTLIRRLEPVQQVVGRIELAGPRRLRAGVDVRGDGSCEGYTGRLRRTLVEQRSGESAYDALRRALS
;
A
#
# COMPACT_ATOMS: atom_id res chain seq x y z
N MET A 1 8.04 7.32 12.02
CA MET A 1 8.36 6.29 11.00
C MET A 1 8.75 5.00 11.71
N ARG A 2 7.91 3.96 11.66
CA ARG A 2 8.19 2.64 12.26
C ARG A 2 8.93 1.76 11.25
N LYS A 3 9.99 1.07 11.67
CA LYS A 3 10.77 0.15 10.81
C LYS A 3 10.77 -1.24 11.42
N HIS A 4 10.54 -2.25 10.59
CA HIS A 4 10.59 -3.66 10.95
C HIS A 4 11.59 -4.37 10.05
N ARG A 5 12.35 -5.32 10.60
CA ARG A 5 13.24 -6.20 9.84
C ARG A 5 12.68 -7.61 9.90
N HIS A 6 12.65 -8.26 8.75
CA HIS A 6 12.26 -9.65 8.62
C HIS A 6 13.34 -10.39 7.82
N GLU A 7 13.68 -11.60 8.28
CA GLU A 7 14.70 -12.45 7.62
C GLU A 7 14.16 -13.06 6.31
N GLN A 8 12.84 -13.19 6.20
CA GLN A 8 12.18 -13.82 5.06
C GLN A 8 11.14 -12.88 4.45
N LEU A 9 11.03 -12.92 3.11
CA LEU A 9 10.08 -12.12 2.35
C LEU A 9 8.63 -12.39 2.78
N GLY A 10 8.26 -13.65 3.00
CA GLY A 10 6.92 -14.03 3.45
C GLY A 10 6.54 -13.36 4.78
N GLY A 11 7.46 -13.31 5.74
CA GLY A 11 7.26 -12.61 7.01
C GLY A 11 7.08 -11.09 6.83
N ALA A 12 7.85 -10.49 5.92
CA ALA A 12 7.69 -9.07 5.59
C ALA A 12 6.33 -8.79 4.93
N LEU A 13 5.86 -9.66 4.02
CA LEU A 13 4.58 -9.50 3.34
C LEU A 13 3.39 -9.69 4.30
N ALA A 14 3.49 -10.64 5.24
CA ALA A 14 2.50 -10.79 6.30
C ALA A 14 2.42 -9.55 7.20
N ALA A 15 3.58 -8.97 7.56
CA ALA A 15 3.61 -7.74 8.35
C ALA A 15 3.01 -6.54 7.59
N ILE A 16 3.27 -6.42 6.28
CA ILE A 16 2.65 -5.37 5.46
C ILE A 16 1.13 -5.52 5.43
N GLU A 17 0.62 -6.75 5.27
CA GLU A 17 -0.82 -6.99 5.29
C GLU A 17 -1.45 -6.63 6.63
N GLN A 18 -0.86 -7.09 7.74
CA GLN A 18 -1.40 -6.79 9.07
C GLN A 18 -1.44 -5.27 9.31
N ILE A 19 -0.33 -4.57 9.08
CA ILE A 19 -0.24 -3.13 9.29
C ILE A 19 -1.18 -2.38 8.34
N GLY A 20 -1.32 -2.85 7.10
CA GLY A 20 -2.20 -2.22 6.12
C GLY A 20 -3.68 -2.37 6.48
N ARG A 21 -4.09 -3.53 7.00
CA ARG A 21 -5.45 -3.76 7.52
C ARG A 21 -5.74 -2.90 8.74
N GLU A 22 -4.81 -2.84 9.70
CA GLU A 22 -4.93 -1.94 10.87
C GLU A 22 -5.13 -0.48 10.42
N LEU A 23 -4.34 0.01 9.46
CA LEU A 23 -4.50 1.35 8.92
C LEU A 23 -5.84 1.54 8.19
N ALA A 24 -6.25 0.56 7.39
CA ALA A 24 -7.49 0.62 6.61
C ALA A 24 -8.72 0.67 7.52
N ASP A 25 -8.75 -0.14 8.58
CA ASP A 25 -9.86 -0.21 9.54
C ASP A 25 -10.02 1.11 10.32
N ASP A 26 -8.92 1.80 10.61
CA ASP A 26 -8.92 3.11 11.28
C ASP A 26 -9.23 4.29 10.33
N THR A 27 -9.46 4.04 9.04
CA THR A 27 -9.57 5.12 8.06
C THR A 27 -10.99 5.71 7.96
N LEU A 28 -11.10 7.02 8.22
CA LEU A 28 -12.32 7.81 8.00
C LEU A 28 -11.98 9.17 7.35
N ALA A 29 -11.25 9.16 6.24
CA ALA A 29 -10.84 10.40 5.59
C ALA A 29 -12.04 11.14 4.98
N ARG A 30 -12.04 12.46 5.10
CA ARG A 30 -13.03 13.33 4.45
C ARG A 30 -12.46 13.88 3.13
N PRO A 31 -13.28 14.23 2.14
CA PRO A 31 -12.81 14.94 0.96
C PRO A 31 -12.02 16.20 1.33
N VAL A 32 -10.91 16.46 0.64
CA VAL A 32 -10.06 17.63 0.85
C VAL A 32 -9.93 18.45 -0.43
N GLY A 33 -9.78 19.77 -0.31
CA GLY A 33 -9.69 20.69 -1.45
C GLY A 33 -11.05 21.22 -1.94
N GLY A 34 -11.10 21.78 -3.16
CA GLY A 34 -12.33 22.29 -3.81
C GLY A 34 -12.25 23.76 -4.24
N THR A 35 -11.89 24.66 -3.32
CA THR A 35 -11.96 26.11 -3.60
C THR A 35 -10.74 26.63 -4.37
N LEU A 36 -9.53 26.20 -3.99
CA LEU A 36 -8.26 26.67 -4.58
C LEU A 36 -7.42 25.55 -5.18
N ILE A 37 -7.69 24.31 -4.78
CA ILE A 37 -7.02 23.11 -5.26
C ILE A 37 -8.06 22.11 -5.73
N ARG A 38 -7.63 21.18 -6.58
CA ARG A 38 -8.46 20.04 -6.98
C ARG A 38 -9.02 19.35 -5.72
N ARG A 39 -10.34 19.08 -5.75
CA ARG A 39 -10.99 18.25 -4.75
C ARG A 39 -10.52 16.81 -4.90
N LEU A 40 -10.06 16.21 -3.80
CA LEU A 40 -9.63 14.83 -3.71
C LEU A 40 -10.61 14.06 -2.84
N GLU A 41 -11.28 13.08 -3.45
CA GLU A 41 -12.13 12.13 -2.74
C GLU A 41 -11.27 11.16 -1.89
N PRO A 42 -11.81 10.53 -0.83
CA PRO A 42 -11.04 9.67 0.07
C PRO A 42 -10.22 8.59 -0.64
N VAL A 43 -10.78 7.93 -1.66
CA VAL A 43 -10.08 6.94 -2.51
C VAL A 43 -8.82 7.48 -3.19
N GLN A 44 -8.75 8.79 -3.43
CA GLN A 44 -7.61 9.44 -4.09
C GLN A 44 -6.52 9.84 -3.09
N GLN A 45 -6.84 9.89 -1.81
CA GLN A 45 -5.93 10.31 -0.74
C GLN A 45 -5.17 9.10 -0.22
N VAL A 46 -3.84 9.11 -0.27
CA VAL A 46 -3.02 8.10 0.44
C VAL A 46 -2.89 8.56 1.90
N VAL A 47 -3.51 7.82 2.81
CA VAL A 47 -3.44 8.10 4.26
C VAL A 47 -2.30 7.35 4.94
N GLY A 48 -1.87 6.23 4.34
CA GLY A 48 -0.81 5.39 4.86
C GLY A 48 0.00 4.77 3.72
N ARG A 49 1.31 4.65 3.93
CA ARG A 49 2.21 4.01 2.96
C ARG A 49 3.17 3.09 3.69
N ILE A 50 3.16 1.83 3.27
CA ILE A 50 4.03 0.80 3.83
C ILE A 50 5.03 0.40 2.74
N GLU A 51 6.32 0.60 3.02
CA GLU A 51 7.38 0.36 2.04
C GLU A 51 8.15 -0.93 2.38
N LEU A 52 8.37 -1.75 1.36
CA LEU A 52 9.22 -2.94 1.40
C LEU A 52 10.52 -2.66 0.66
N ALA A 53 11.64 -2.90 1.35
CA ALA A 53 12.98 -2.86 0.76
C ALA A 53 13.70 -4.18 1.06
N GLY A 54 14.32 -4.77 0.03
CA GLY A 54 15.01 -6.04 0.17
C GLY A 54 16.25 -6.20 -0.72
N PRO A 55 16.83 -7.42 -0.73
CA PRO A 55 17.96 -7.80 -1.58
C PRO A 55 17.68 -7.59 -3.07
N ARG A 56 18.74 -7.63 -3.90
CA ARG A 56 18.65 -7.46 -5.36
C ARG A 56 17.91 -6.19 -5.79
N ARG A 57 18.00 -5.13 -4.99
CA ARG A 57 17.31 -3.85 -5.19
C ARG A 57 15.77 -3.96 -5.18
N LEU A 58 15.19 -5.00 -4.56
CA LEU A 58 13.74 -5.14 -4.39
C LEU A 58 13.16 -3.91 -3.71
N ARG A 59 12.17 -3.28 -4.35
CA ARG A 59 11.42 -2.13 -3.83
C ARG A 59 9.96 -2.33 -4.19
N ALA A 60 9.11 -2.30 -3.19
CA ALA A 60 7.67 -2.50 -3.33
C ALA A 60 6.94 -1.88 -2.14
N GLY A 61 5.63 -2.00 -2.10
CA GLY A 61 4.85 -1.56 -0.95
C GLY A 61 3.35 -1.59 -1.20
N VAL A 62 2.61 -1.04 -0.24
CA VAL A 62 1.16 -0.86 -0.29
C VAL A 62 0.83 0.57 0.10
N ASP A 63 -0.04 1.20 -0.68
CA ASP A 63 -0.70 2.45 -0.31
C ASP A 63 -2.09 2.12 0.24
N VAL A 64 -2.40 2.69 1.42
CA VAL A 64 -3.73 2.66 2.04
C VAL A 64 -4.41 3.99 1.75
N ARG A 65 -5.62 3.91 1.18
CA ARG A 65 -6.42 5.06 0.75
C ARG A 65 -7.38 5.50 1.84
N GLY A 66 -7.87 6.74 1.72
CA GLY A 66 -8.78 7.37 2.67
C GLY A 66 -10.14 6.69 2.85
N ASP A 67 -10.53 5.81 1.91
CA ASP A 67 -11.72 4.98 1.95
C ASP A 67 -11.45 3.55 2.45
N GLY A 68 -10.23 3.27 2.94
CA GLY A 68 -9.80 1.94 3.39
C GLY A 68 -9.35 1.01 2.26
N SER A 69 -9.50 1.41 0.99
CA SER A 69 -8.99 0.62 -0.13
C SER A 69 -7.45 0.58 -0.12
N CYS A 70 -6.88 -0.50 -0.64
CA CYS A 70 -5.44 -0.72 -0.66
C CYS A 70 -4.96 -0.98 -2.09
N GLU A 71 -3.76 -0.53 -2.41
CA GLU A 71 -3.12 -0.76 -3.71
C GLU A 71 -1.65 -1.18 -3.53
N GLY A 72 -1.30 -2.32 -4.09
CA GLY A 72 0.09 -2.79 -4.15
C GLY A 72 0.87 -2.10 -5.26
N TYR A 73 2.17 -1.87 -5.05
CA TYR A 73 3.06 -1.35 -6.09
C TYR A 73 4.45 -1.96 -6.02
N THR A 74 5.16 -1.91 -7.16
CA THR A 74 6.60 -2.18 -7.26
C THR A 74 7.37 -0.93 -7.68
N GLY A 75 8.67 -0.90 -7.42
CA GLY A 75 9.56 0.21 -7.74
C GLY A 75 9.76 1.20 -6.58
N ARG A 76 10.61 2.21 -6.83
CA ARG A 76 10.98 3.25 -5.84
C ARG A 76 10.72 4.66 -6.37
N LEU A 77 11.39 4.99 -7.48
CA LEU A 77 11.27 6.30 -8.14
C LEU A 77 10.06 6.35 -9.06
N ARG A 78 9.97 5.36 -9.95
CA ARG A 78 8.77 5.12 -10.77
C ARG A 78 8.03 3.93 -10.17
N ARG A 79 6.92 4.21 -9.50
CA ARG A 79 6.06 3.20 -8.90
C ARG A 79 5.10 2.69 -9.96
N THR A 80 4.98 1.38 -10.07
CA THR A 80 4.02 0.72 -10.95
C THR A 80 3.03 -0.02 -10.08
N LEU A 81 1.75 0.30 -10.23
CA LEU A 81 0.68 -0.42 -9.54
C LEU A 81 0.71 -1.89 -9.96
N VAL A 82 0.57 -2.76 -8.98
CA VAL A 82 0.36 -4.19 -9.22
C VAL A 82 -1.12 -4.37 -9.51
N GLU A 83 -1.42 -4.92 -10.69
CA GLU A 83 -2.78 -5.26 -11.07
C GLU A 83 -3.37 -6.27 -10.08
N GLN A 84 -4.54 -5.96 -9.52
CA GLN A 84 -5.35 -6.85 -8.70
C GLN A 84 -6.30 -7.64 -9.60
N ARG A 85 -6.18 -8.96 -9.61
CA ARG A 85 -7.08 -9.83 -10.38
C ARG A 85 -8.38 -10.06 -9.61
N SER A 86 -9.41 -10.56 -10.30
CA SER A 86 -10.69 -10.90 -9.65
C SER A 86 -10.47 -11.87 -8.49
N GLY A 87 -10.96 -11.49 -7.29
CA GLY A 87 -10.81 -12.25 -6.06
C GLY A 87 -9.48 -12.04 -5.30
N GLU A 88 -8.53 -11.28 -5.86
CA GLU A 88 -7.29 -10.93 -5.13
C GLU A 88 -7.51 -9.69 -4.26
N SER A 89 -6.90 -9.69 -3.07
CA SER A 89 -6.61 -8.45 -2.36
C SER A 89 -5.33 -7.79 -2.91
N ALA A 90 -5.09 -6.53 -2.54
CA ALA A 90 -3.84 -5.84 -2.85
C ALA A 90 -2.60 -6.59 -2.34
N TYR A 91 -2.75 -7.31 -1.23
CA TYR A 91 -1.69 -8.12 -0.62
C TYR A 91 -1.43 -9.40 -1.41
N ASP A 92 -2.48 -10.05 -1.91
CA ASP A 92 -2.35 -11.25 -2.75
C ASP A 92 -1.72 -10.91 -4.10
N ALA A 93 -2.17 -9.83 -4.72
CA ALA A 93 -1.59 -9.31 -5.95
C ALA A 93 -0.09 -9.00 -5.75
N LEU A 94 0.27 -8.36 -4.63
CA LEU A 94 1.66 -8.05 -4.29
C LEU A 94 2.49 -9.32 -4.05
N ARG A 95 1.96 -10.32 -3.33
CA ARG A 95 2.63 -11.61 -3.12
C ARG A 95 2.93 -12.29 -4.45
N ARG A 96 1.95 -12.33 -5.35
CA ARG A 96 2.11 -12.89 -6.70
C ARG A 96 3.18 -12.16 -7.49
N ALA A 97 3.24 -10.83 -7.40
CA ALA A 97 4.22 -10.02 -8.12
C ALA A 97 5.66 -10.16 -7.61
N LEU A 98 5.86 -10.67 -6.39
CA LEU A 98 7.16 -10.78 -5.73
C LEU A 98 7.63 -12.23 -5.51
N SER A 99 6.83 -13.20 -5.94
CA SER A 99 7.20 -14.62 -6.01
C SER A 99 8.10 -14.86 -7.22
#